data_AF-A0A966B092-F1
#
_entry.id   AF-A0A966B092-F1
#
_cell.length_a   1.000
_cell.length_b   1.000
_cell.length_c   1.000
_cell.angle_alpha   90.00
_cell.angle_beta   90.00
_cell.angle_gamma   90.00
#
_symmetry.space_group_name_H-M   'P 1'
#
loop_
_entity.id
_entity.type
_entity.pdbx_description
1 polymer ?
#
loop_
_entity_poly.entity_id
_entity_poly.type
_entity_poly.pdbx_seq_one_letter_code
_entity_poly.pdbx_strand_id
1 'polypeptide(L)'
;MKLLKLWNSFLISLVIFLSDSIANESTVTAVFQNDANYKGTDDTFVRKGSNFSGGMSNFGRCPTLEINEQTRLGLIRFDVSSLFKKYIKIHSVTLRLFSKNAPKSGGISAHRLNIANSAWREGGNCGGTVIGGNRHEVTWFHLADYGGFPSPPPSWASRTAGPATSGVDYDEKALGLTNNKSSKENSKFDIVFNGDLNGLINDWALAAPIAELRDRGGNPSWTADWNWAQPAAETANEGILLKGIDGTVHVFHSSEAENPELRPQLIVTYQPRTKG
;
A
#
# COMPACT_ATOMS: atom_id res chain seq x y z
N MET A 1 -10.08 69.07 -13.33
CA MET A 1 -9.81 67.75 -13.97
C MET A 1 -8.75 66.91 -13.22
N LYS A 2 -8.81 66.85 -11.87
CA LYS A 2 -7.90 66.03 -11.04
C LYS A 2 -8.60 65.09 -10.05
N LEU A 3 -9.93 65.20 -9.87
CA LEU A 3 -10.69 64.32 -8.98
C LEU A 3 -11.10 62.97 -9.61
N LEU A 4 -11.19 62.86 -10.94
CA LEU A 4 -11.61 61.61 -11.60
C LEU A 4 -10.52 60.52 -11.65
N LYS A 5 -9.24 60.84 -11.41
CA LYS A 5 -8.15 59.84 -11.43
C LYS A 5 -8.01 59.05 -10.13
N LEU A 6 -8.52 59.55 -9.01
CA LEU A 6 -8.42 58.88 -7.71
C LEU A 6 -9.45 57.75 -7.53
N TRP A 7 -10.56 57.77 -8.28
CA TRP A 7 -11.59 56.74 -8.16
C TRP A 7 -11.25 55.45 -8.93
N ASN A 8 -10.48 55.52 -10.02
CA ASN A 8 -10.06 54.33 -10.76
C ASN A 8 -8.98 53.50 -10.02
N SER A 9 -8.13 54.13 -9.21
CA SER A 9 -7.11 53.40 -8.44
C SER A 9 -7.70 52.66 -7.23
N PHE A 10 -8.81 53.15 -6.66
CA PHE A 10 -9.47 52.49 -5.53
C PHE A 10 -10.27 51.25 -5.97
N LEU A 11 -10.89 51.28 -7.15
CA LEU A 11 -11.60 50.13 -7.71
C LEU A 11 -10.66 49.01 -8.16
N ILE A 12 -9.45 49.33 -8.67
CA ILE A 12 -8.47 48.32 -9.06
C ILE A 12 -7.82 47.65 -7.84
N SER A 13 -7.55 48.40 -6.75
CA SER A 13 -7.09 47.78 -5.50
C SER A 13 -8.17 46.94 -4.82
N LEU A 14 -9.45 47.31 -4.89
CA LEU A 14 -10.53 46.50 -4.32
C LEU A 14 -10.75 45.18 -5.09
N VAL A 15 -10.57 45.19 -6.41
CA VAL A 15 -10.63 43.96 -7.23
C VAL A 15 -9.44 43.05 -6.96
N ILE A 16 -8.24 43.59 -6.68
CA ILE A 16 -7.05 42.79 -6.36
C ILE A 16 -7.12 42.18 -4.95
N PHE A 17 -7.72 42.88 -3.97
CA PHE A 17 -7.95 42.32 -2.63
C PHE A 17 -9.11 41.29 -2.57
N LEU A 18 -9.98 41.24 -3.58
CA LEU A 18 -11.05 40.24 -3.70
C LEU A 18 -10.65 39.01 -4.52
N SER A 19 -9.50 39.02 -5.21
CA SER A 19 -8.97 37.86 -5.94
C SER A 19 -7.99 37.00 -5.13
N ASP A 20 -7.47 37.50 -4.01
CA ASP A 20 -6.56 36.73 -3.13
C ASP A 20 -7.26 36.04 -1.95
N SER A 21 -8.60 36.09 -1.89
CA SER A 21 -9.35 35.06 -1.18
C SER A 21 -9.45 33.79 -2.05
N ILE A 22 -8.32 33.28 -2.50
CA ILE A 22 -8.21 31.84 -2.72
C ILE A 22 -8.46 31.28 -1.33
N ALA A 23 -9.66 30.78 -1.10
CA ALA A 23 -10.01 30.04 0.09
C ALA A 23 -8.85 29.06 0.31
N ASN A 24 -8.05 29.32 1.35
CA ASN A 24 -6.97 28.44 1.70
C ASN A 24 -7.69 27.17 2.18
N GLU A 25 -7.93 26.23 1.26
CA GLU A 25 -8.60 24.98 1.57
C GLU A 25 -7.78 24.36 2.69
N SER A 26 -8.31 24.33 3.92
CA SER A 26 -7.56 23.87 5.07
C SER A 26 -7.28 22.38 4.88
N THR A 27 -6.10 22.03 4.37
CA THR A 27 -5.74 20.64 4.14
C THR A 27 -5.35 19.97 5.44
N VAL A 28 -5.80 18.73 5.63
CA VAL A 28 -5.44 17.87 6.75
C VAL A 28 -4.55 16.75 6.24
N THR A 29 -3.58 16.32 7.04
CA THR A 29 -2.73 15.17 6.75
C THR A 29 -3.04 14.04 7.72
N ALA A 30 -3.40 12.87 7.19
CA ALA A 30 -3.47 11.62 7.94
C ALA A 30 -2.24 10.77 7.64
N VAL A 31 -1.67 10.15 8.68
CA VAL A 31 -0.53 9.22 8.58
C VAL A 31 -0.98 7.87 9.11
N PHE A 32 -0.95 6.85 8.26
CA PHE A 32 -1.27 5.47 8.59
C PHE A 32 0.03 4.70 8.78
N GLN A 33 0.31 4.27 10.00
CA GLN A 33 1.56 3.61 10.39
C GLN A 33 1.30 2.74 11.60
N ASN A 34 1.71 1.46 11.56
CA ASN A 34 1.54 0.57 12.71
C ASN A 34 2.30 1.10 13.93
N ASP A 35 1.57 1.57 14.94
CA ASP A 35 2.07 2.12 16.20
C ASP A 35 1.13 1.75 17.37
N ALA A 36 1.17 2.49 18.47
CA ALA A 36 0.29 2.25 19.61
C ALA A 36 -1.19 2.57 19.33
N ASN A 37 -1.47 3.48 18.39
CA ASN A 37 -2.79 4.04 18.10
C ASN A 37 -3.40 3.50 16.80
N TYR A 38 -2.59 2.96 15.90
CA TYR A 38 -3.00 2.40 14.63
C TYR A 38 -2.39 1.02 14.41
N LYS A 39 -3.23 0.06 14.01
CA LYS A 39 -2.84 -1.33 13.70
C LYS A 39 -3.63 -1.80 12.49
N GLY A 40 -3.26 -1.29 11.33
CA GLY A 40 -3.97 -1.53 10.07
C GLY A 40 -3.06 -1.65 8.86
N THR A 41 -1.75 -1.79 9.06
CA THR A 41 -0.81 -2.07 7.98
C THR A 41 -0.52 -3.57 7.93
N ASP A 42 -0.74 -4.16 6.77
CA ASP A 42 -0.29 -5.51 6.43
C ASP A 42 0.81 -5.41 5.37
N ASP A 43 1.93 -6.13 5.52
CA ASP A 43 2.94 -6.23 4.47
C ASP A 43 3.66 -7.58 4.37
N THR A 44 4.04 -7.92 3.14
CA THR A 44 4.77 -9.13 2.82
C THR A 44 5.48 -8.97 1.47
N PHE A 45 6.50 -9.75 1.17
CA PHE A 45 7.10 -9.87 -0.13
C PHE A 45 7.04 -11.32 -0.57
N VAL A 46 6.81 -11.50 -1.85
CA VAL A 46 6.68 -12.80 -2.48
C VAL A 46 7.92 -13.09 -3.29
N ARG A 47 8.43 -14.31 -3.15
CA ARG A 47 9.55 -14.80 -3.94
C ARG A 47 9.07 -15.51 -5.20
N LYS A 48 9.54 -15.07 -6.38
CA LYS A 48 9.48 -15.90 -7.59
C LYS A 48 10.50 -17.04 -7.43
N GLY A 49 10.02 -18.25 -7.14
CA GLY A 49 10.81 -19.46 -6.95
C GLY A 49 10.06 -20.70 -7.44
N SER A 50 10.72 -21.86 -7.43
CA SER A 50 10.05 -23.12 -7.75
C SER A 50 9.02 -23.49 -6.68
N ASN A 51 7.98 -24.25 -7.06
CA ASN A 51 6.85 -24.66 -6.19
C ASN A 51 7.27 -25.25 -4.84
N PHE A 52 8.47 -25.82 -4.71
CA PHE A 52 8.98 -26.44 -3.48
C PHE A 52 10.20 -25.75 -2.86
N SER A 53 10.73 -24.69 -3.48
CA SER A 53 11.80 -23.90 -2.87
C SER A 53 11.17 -22.88 -1.93
N GLY A 54 10.83 -23.30 -0.71
CA GLY A 54 10.35 -22.49 0.42
C GLY A 54 11.35 -21.44 0.91
N GLY A 55 11.99 -20.73 -0.01
CA GLY A 55 12.99 -19.71 0.30
C GLY A 55 12.32 -18.40 0.67
N MET A 56 12.07 -18.22 1.96
CA MET A 56 11.84 -16.95 2.67
C MET A 56 11.08 -15.89 1.84
N SER A 57 9.76 -15.97 1.86
CA SER A 57 8.92 -14.76 1.93
C SER A 57 8.95 -14.28 3.39
N ASN A 58 8.81 -12.98 3.68
CA ASN A 58 8.38 -12.61 5.03
C ASN A 58 6.92 -13.01 5.16
N PHE A 59 6.65 -14.16 5.76
CA PHE A 59 5.30 -14.67 6.00
C PHE A 59 4.67 -13.90 7.16
N GLY A 60 4.65 -12.58 7.06
CA GLY A 60 4.36 -11.66 8.16
C GLY A 60 5.35 -11.72 9.30
N ARG A 61 5.28 -10.74 10.20
CA ARG A 61 6.08 -10.72 11.45
C ARG A 61 7.61 -10.75 11.26
N CYS A 62 8.12 -10.55 10.05
CA CYS A 62 9.55 -10.29 9.84
C CYS A 62 9.81 -8.80 9.86
N PRO A 63 10.93 -8.32 10.42
CA PRO A 63 11.23 -6.89 10.49
C PRO A 63 11.52 -6.25 9.12
N THR A 64 11.59 -7.01 8.03
CA THR A 64 12.05 -6.53 6.71
C THR A 64 11.24 -7.03 5.54
N LEU A 65 11.19 -6.18 4.51
CA LEU A 65 10.60 -6.42 3.20
C LEU A 65 11.68 -6.38 2.11
N GLU A 66 11.81 -7.42 1.29
CA GLU A 66 12.76 -7.49 0.17
C GLU A 66 12.05 -7.31 -1.17
N ILE A 67 12.57 -6.46 -2.05
CA ILE A 67 11.97 -6.14 -3.36
C ILE A 67 13.06 -6.06 -4.44
N ASN A 68 12.79 -6.61 -5.62
CA ASN A 68 13.55 -6.40 -6.84
C ASN A 68 12.64 -6.54 -8.07
N GLU A 69 13.20 -6.51 -9.28
CA GLU A 69 12.40 -6.60 -10.51
C GLU A 69 11.79 -7.99 -10.75
N GLN A 70 12.49 -9.06 -10.39
CA GLN A 70 12.28 -10.38 -11.01
C GLN A 70 11.85 -11.47 -10.03
N THR A 71 12.39 -11.44 -8.81
CA THR A 71 12.31 -12.56 -7.86
C THR A 71 11.76 -12.19 -6.49
N ARG A 72 11.45 -10.92 -6.26
CA ARG A 72 10.97 -10.36 -5.00
C ARG A 72 9.98 -9.25 -5.28
N LEU A 73 8.69 -9.47 -5.04
CA LEU A 73 7.66 -8.44 -5.20
C LEU A 73 7.08 -8.13 -3.83
N GLY A 74 7.08 -6.86 -3.42
CA GLY A 74 6.47 -6.44 -2.16
C GLY A 74 4.97 -6.26 -2.32
N LEU A 75 4.22 -6.53 -1.26
CA LEU A 75 2.80 -6.29 -1.11
C LEU A 75 2.60 -5.51 0.19
N ILE A 76 1.82 -4.45 0.14
CA ILE A 76 1.50 -3.66 1.33
C ILE A 76 0.08 -3.13 1.25
N ARG A 77 -0.63 -3.12 2.38
CA ARG A 77 -1.98 -2.60 2.53
C ARG A 77 -2.06 -1.73 3.77
N PHE A 78 -2.91 -0.70 3.71
CA PHE A 78 -3.25 0.16 4.86
C PHE A 78 -4.76 0.23 5.00
N ASP A 79 -5.26 0.11 6.23
CA ASP A 79 -6.62 0.47 6.61
C ASP A 79 -6.82 1.99 6.62
N VAL A 80 -7.41 2.48 5.53
CA VAL A 80 -7.80 3.87 5.35
C VAL A 80 -9.29 4.10 5.55
N SER A 81 -10.03 3.14 6.12
CA SER A 81 -11.48 3.23 6.34
C SER A 81 -11.90 4.44 7.18
N SER A 82 -11.00 4.94 8.04
CA SER A 82 -11.21 6.17 8.80
C SER A 82 -11.41 7.41 7.93
N LEU A 83 -11.00 7.39 6.65
CA LEU A 83 -11.23 8.44 5.67
C LEU A 83 -12.57 8.33 4.95
N PHE A 84 -13.34 7.26 5.16
CA PHE A 84 -14.62 7.06 4.48
C PHE A 84 -15.55 8.25 4.68
N LYS A 85 -15.91 8.91 3.57
CA LYS A 85 -16.73 10.14 3.54
C LYS A 85 -16.19 11.32 4.36
N LYS A 86 -14.90 11.33 4.74
CA LYS A 86 -14.28 12.42 5.53
C LYS A 86 -13.72 13.57 4.70
N TYR A 87 -13.54 13.38 3.41
CA TYR A 87 -12.89 14.34 2.54
C TYR A 87 -13.75 14.74 1.34
N ILE A 88 -13.41 15.89 0.76
CA ILE A 88 -13.93 16.36 -0.54
C ILE A 88 -12.93 16.00 -1.64
N LYS A 89 -11.64 16.16 -1.33
CA LYS A 89 -10.55 15.97 -2.28
C LYS A 89 -9.31 15.41 -1.60
N ILE A 90 -8.66 14.45 -2.25
CA ILE A 90 -7.31 13.99 -1.92
C ILE A 90 -6.33 14.83 -2.75
N HIS A 91 -5.41 15.53 -2.09
CA HIS A 91 -4.38 16.33 -2.75
C HIS A 91 -3.13 15.51 -3.05
N SER A 92 -2.73 14.64 -2.11
CA SER A 92 -1.58 13.77 -2.29
C SER A 92 -1.72 12.49 -1.49
N VAL A 93 -1.10 11.44 -2.03
CA VAL A 93 -0.87 10.17 -1.35
C VAL A 93 0.60 9.84 -1.54
N THR A 94 1.31 9.59 -0.44
CA THR A 94 2.72 9.18 -0.45
C THR A 94 2.86 7.90 0.33
N LEU A 95 3.37 6.86 -0.32
CA LEU A 95 3.90 5.69 0.37
C LEU A 95 5.35 6.00 0.78
N ARG A 96 5.60 6.04 2.09
CA ARG A 96 6.95 6.19 2.64
C ARG A 96 7.43 4.86 3.20
N LEU A 97 8.57 4.42 2.71
CA LEU A 97 9.32 3.28 3.21
C LEU A 97 10.63 3.77 3.85
N PHE A 98 11.29 2.91 4.62
CA PHE A 98 12.58 3.21 5.22
C PHE A 98 13.61 2.17 4.77
N SER A 99 14.65 2.62 4.07
CA SER A 99 15.65 1.71 3.49
C SER A 99 16.53 1.08 4.55
N LYS A 100 16.77 -0.23 4.48
CA LYS A 100 17.69 -0.96 5.35
C LYS A 100 19.05 -1.22 4.70
N ASN A 101 19.09 -1.53 3.40
CA ASN A 101 20.34 -1.86 2.69
C ASN A 101 20.87 -0.76 1.76
N ALA A 102 20.18 0.39 1.67
CA ALA A 102 20.64 1.61 1.01
C ALA A 102 21.27 1.42 -0.40
N PRO A 103 20.56 0.85 -1.39
CA PRO A 103 21.17 0.59 -2.69
C PRO A 103 21.49 1.90 -3.44
N LYS A 104 22.60 1.90 -4.19
CA LYS A 104 23.11 3.11 -4.89
C LYS A 104 22.42 3.39 -6.23
N SER A 105 21.74 2.40 -6.79
CA SER A 105 21.03 2.44 -8.07
C SER A 105 19.69 1.72 -7.95
N GLY A 106 18.91 1.71 -9.03
CA GLY A 106 17.59 1.10 -9.06
C GLY A 106 16.50 2.02 -8.55
N GLY A 107 15.36 1.44 -8.23
CA GLY A 107 14.15 2.17 -7.87
C GLY A 107 12.98 1.22 -7.68
N ILE A 108 11.93 1.71 -7.03
CA ILE A 108 10.72 0.95 -6.75
C ILE A 108 9.53 1.66 -7.40
N SER A 109 8.78 0.92 -8.21
CA SER A 109 7.45 1.30 -8.65
C SER A 109 6.38 0.71 -7.73
N ALA A 110 5.35 1.50 -7.46
CA ALA A 110 4.15 1.07 -6.74
C ALA A 110 3.00 0.94 -7.74
N HIS A 111 2.29 -0.18 -7.70
CA HIS A 111 1.15 -0.50 -8.56
C HIS A 111 -0.05 -0.85 -7.70
N ARG A 112 -1.25 -0.51 -8.16
CA ARG A 112 -2.48 -1.04 -7.55
C ARG A 112 -2.59 -2.52 -7.92
N LEU A 113 -2.86 -3.37 -6.94
CA LEU A 113 -3.18 -4.78 -7.22
C LEU A 113 -4.53 -4.89 -7.93
N ASN A 114 -4.67 -5.88 -8.80
CA ASN A 114 -5.98 -6.19 -9.38
C ASN A 114 -6.93 -6.69 -8.28
N ILE A 115 -8.22 -6.36 -8.38
CA ILE A 115 -9.23 -6.80 -7.41
C ILE A 115 -9.33 -8.32 -7.27
N ALA A 116 -9.11 -9.07 -8.35
CA ALA A 116 -9.07 -10.53 -8.33
C ALA A 116 -7.90 -11.09 -7.48
N ASN A 117 -6.94 -10.23 -7.13
CA ASN A 117 -5.80 -10.53 -6.27
C ASN A 117 -5.89 -9.84 -4.90
N SER A 118 -6.97 -9.12 -4.61
CA SER A 118 -7.16 -8.37 -3.36
C SER A 118 -7.28 -9.25 -2.12
N ALA A 119 -7.57 -10.55 -2.27
CA ALA A 119 -7.81 -11.46 -1.15
C ALA A 119 -6.54 -11.96 -0.44
N TRP A 120 -5.37 -11.38 -0.73
CA TRP A 120 -4.12 -11.71 -0.02
C TRP A 120 -4.18 -11.26 1.46
N ARG A 121 -3.43 -11.98 2.29
CA ARG A 121 -3.25 -11.67 3.72
C ARG A 121 -1.78 -11.79 4.10
N GLU A 122 -1.38 -11.05 5.11
CA GLU A 122 -0.07 -11.24 5.74
C GLU A 122 -0.07 -12.58 6.51
N GLY A 123 1.12 -13.16 6.66
CA GLY A 123 1.30 -14.23 7.63
C GLY A 123 1.51 -13.70 9.06
N GLY A 124 2.23 -14.42 9.90
CA GLY A 124 2.40 -14.16 11.33
C GLY A 124 3.67 -14.79 11.92
N ASN A 125 4.57 -15.30 11.08
CA ASN A 125 5.85 -15.89 11.47
C ASN A 125 6.94 -15.46 10.49
N CYS A 126 8.09 -15.12 11.05
CA CYS A 126 9.26 -14.87 10.23
C CYS A 126 10.02 -16.16 9.92
N GLY A 127 10.07 -16.53 8.64
CA GLY A 127 10.93 -17.62 8.15
C GLY A 127 10.27 -19.00 8.10
N GLY A 128 9.76 -19.35 6.92
CA GLY A 128 9.45 -20.74 6.52
C GLY A 128 8.09 -21.28 6.96
N THR A 129 7.56 -22.22 6.18
CA THR A 129 6.36 -22.99 6.51
C THR A 129 6.70 -24.06 7.55
N VAL A 130 6.10 -24.01 8.74
CA VAL A 130 6.25 -25.07 9.75
C VAL A 130 5.20 -26.15 9.50
N ILE A 131 5.61 -27.31 8.99
CA ILE A 131 4.71 -28.47 8.84
C ILE A 131 4.50 -29.12 10.21
N GLY A 132 3.24 -29.23 10.66
CA GLY A 132 2.86 -30.01 11.85
C GLY A 132 2.73 -29.24 13.17
N GLY A 133 3.08 -27.96 13.22
CA GLY A 133 2.69 -27.05 14.30
C GLY A 133 1.28 -26.49 14.10
N ASN A 134 0.72 -25.80 15.11
CA ASN A 134 -0.52 -25.03 14.92
C ASN A 134 -0.38 -24.20 13.64
N ARG A 135 -1.29 -24.47 12.69
CA ARG A 135 -1.15 -24.06 11.29
C ARG A 135 -1.39 -22.57 11.18
N HIS A 136 -0.33 -21.80 11.00
CA HIS A 136 -0.40 -20.38 10.75
C HIS A 136 0.25 -20.08 9.38
N GLU A 137 -0.53 -19.44 8.49
CA GLU A 137 -0.13 -18.27 7.67
C GLU A 137 -0.11 -18.36 6.14
N VAL A 138 -0.56 -17.24 5.56
CA VAL A 138 -0.98 -17.06 4.18
C VAL A 138 0.24 -16.83 3.31
N THR A 139 0.78 -17.91 2.81
CA THR A 139 1.79 -17.83 1.77
C THR A 139 1.09 -17.59 0.42
N TRP A 140 1.73 -16.81 -0.45
CA TRP A 140 1.59 -16.81 -1.90
C TRP A 140 1.29 -18.21 -2.52
N PHE A 141 1.90 -19.25 -1.93
CA PHE A 141 1.74 -20.64 -2.30
C PHE A 141 0.38 -21.22 -1.85
N HIS A 142 -0.39 -20.65 -0.93
CA HIS A 142 -1.75 -21.14 -0.67
C HIS A 142 -2.76 -20.74 -1.76
N LEU A 143 -2.50 -19.65 -2.48
CA LEU A 143 -3.21 -19.36 -3.73
C LEU A 143 -2.62 -20.09 -4.94
N ALA A 144 -1.41 -20.67 -4.88
CA ALA A 144 -0.74 -21.30 -6.03
C ALA A 144 -0.47 -22.83 -5.91
N ASP A 145 -0.55 -23.40 -4.71
CA ASP A 145 0.14 -24.65 -4.32
C ASP A 145 -0.74 -25.61 -3.50
N TYR A 146 -2.00 -25.26 -3.21
CA TYR A 146 -3.02 -26.32 -3.10
C TYR A 146 -3.34 -26.81 -4.52
N GLY A 147 -2.37 -27.56 -5.04
CA GLY A 147 -2.49 -28.41 -6.20
C GLY A 147 -3.63 -29.40 -5.98
N GLY A 148 -4.82 -28.99 -6.38
CA GLY A 148 -5.80 -29.92 -6.90
C GLY A 148 -6.98 -30.28 -6.00
N PHE A 149 -7.52 -29.40 -5.13
CA PHE A 149 -8.92 -29.61 -4.75
C PHE A 149 -9.71 -28.36 -4.30
N PRO A 150 -10.87 -28.07 -4.93
CA PRO A 150 -11.29 -28.62 -6.22
C PRO A 150 -10.48 -27.97 -7.35
N SER A 151 -10.05 -28.79 -8.30
CA SER A 151 -9.44 -28.36 -9.57
C SER A 151 -10.39 -27.41 -10.32
N PRO A 152 -9.88 -26.38 -11.04
CA PRO A 152 -8.47 -26.07 -11.27
C PRO A 152 -7.79 -25.41 -10.07
N PRO A 153 -6.45 -25.55 -9.92
CA PRO A 153 -5.73 -24.91 -8.82
C PRO A 153 -6.02 -23.41 -8.84
N PRO A 154 -6.22 -22.78 -7.67
CA PRO A 154 -6.18 -21.33 -7.63
C PRO A 154 -4.81 -20.92 -8.18
N SER A 155 -4.82 -19.82 -8.88
CA SER A 155 -3.68 -19.17 -9.51
C SER A 155 -4.04 -17.70 -9.48
N TRP A 156 -3.05 -16.83 -9.55
CA TRP A 156 -3.34 -15.39 -9.58
C TRP A 156 -4.20 -15.03 -10.79
N ALA A 157 -4.79 -13.84 -10.77
CA ALA A 157 -5.58 -13.27 -11.85
C ALA A 157 -4.76 -13.20 -13.14
N SER A 158 -4.57 -14.35 -13.80
CA SER A 158 -3.72 -14.59 -14.99
C SER A 158 -3.46 -16.09 -15.24
N ARG A 159 -3.79 -16.99 -14.30
CA ARG A 159 -3.35 -18.40 -14.35
C ARG A 159 -1.84 -18.61 -14.32
N THR A 160 -1.12 -17.63 -13.79
CA THR A 160 0.32 -17.72 -13.60
C THR A 160 0.67 -18.00 -12.15
N ALA A 161 1.88 -18.52 -11.94
CA ALA A 161 2.52 -18.57 -10.64
C ALA A 161 3.07 -17.19 -10.22
N GLY A 162 2.46 -16.07 -10.65
CA GLY A 162 2.35 -14.97 -9.72
C GLY A 162 1.88 -13.59 -10.10
N PRO A 163 2.11 -12.55 -9.27
CA PRO A 163 1.52 -11.24 -9.50
C PRO A 163 2.44 -10.52 -10.46
N ALA A 164 2.76 -11.19 -11.56
CA ALA A 164 3.89 -10.88 -12.40
C ALA A 164 3.44 -10.27 -13.72
N THR A 165 2.16 -10.42 -14.06
CA THR A 165 1.57 -9.98 -15.31
C THR A 165 0.96 -8.61 -15.14
N SER A 166 1.61 -7.61 -15.72
CA SER A 166 1.06 -6.26 -15.82
C SER A 166 -0.28 -6.27 -16.57
N GLY A 167 -1.25 -5.48 -16.11
CA GLY A 167 -2.59 -5.37 -16.70
C GLY A 167 -3.55 -6.50 -16.35
N VAL A 168 -3.06 -7.56 -15.72
CA VAL A 168 -3.88 -8.69 -15.25
C VAL A 168 -3.77 -8.84 -13.74
N ASP A 169 -2.55 -8.90 -13.22
CA ASP A 169 -2.31 -9.10 -11.79
C ASP A 169 -2.28 -7.78 -10.99
N TYR A 170 -1.87 -6.70 -11.66
CA TYR A 170 -1.75 -5.34 -11.14
C TYR A 170 -1.86 -4.35 -12.30
N ASP A 171 -2.17 -3.09 -11.99
CA ASP A 171 -2.33 -2.05 -13.00
C ASP A 171 -1.04 -1.81 -13.79
N GLU A 172 -1.15 -1.72 -15.12
CA GLU A 172 0.01 -1.43 -16.00
C GLU A 172 0.66 -0.11 -15.65
N LYS A 173 -0.17 0.90 -15.39
CA LYS A 173 0.29 2.21 -14.97
C LYS A 173 0.60 2.18 -13.48
N ALA A 174 1.85 2.44 -13.13
CA ALA A 174 2.26 2.62 -11.75
C ALA A 174 1.51 3.79 -11.10
N LEU A 175 1.11 3.61 -9.85
CA LEU A 175 0.66 4.69 -8.97
C LEU A 175 1.79 5.70 -8.78
N GLY A 176 3.03 5.22 -8.61
CA GLY A 176 4.21 6.07 -8.47
C GLY A 176 5.50 5.30 -8.68
N LEU A 177 6.59 6.06 -8.84
CA LEU A 177 7.94 5.52 -9.02
C LEU A 177 8.94 6.44 -8.33
N THR A 178 9.86 5.85 -7.57
CA THR A 178 11.01 6.57 -7.01
C THR A 178 12.29 5.82 -7.32
N ASN A 179 13.30 6.56 -7.77
CA ASN A 179 14.64 6.04 -8.01
C ASN A 179 15.50 6.21 -6.76
N ASN A 180 16.40 5.27 -6.50
CA ASN A 180 17.45 5.45 -5.52
C ASN A 180 18.37 6.59 -5.96
N LYS A 181 18.36 7.68 -5.20
CA LYS A 181 19.35 8.75 -5.32
C LYS A 181 19.89 9.01 -3.92
N SER A 182 21.09 8.51 -3.64
CA SER A 182 21.77 8.64 -2.35
C SER A 182 21.04 8.01 -1.15
N SER A 183 20.41 6.86 -1.35
CA SER A 183 19.77 6.11 -0.25
C SER A 183 20.79 5.82 0.86
N LYS A 184 20.39 6.05 2.11
CA LYS A 184 21.15 5.71 3.32
C LYS A 184 20.32 4.73 4.15
N GLU A 185 20.99 3.97 5.01
CA GLU A 185 20.27 3.15 5.98
C GLU A 185 19.36 4.03 6.84
N ASN A 186 18.16 3.53 7.11
CA ASN A 186 17.06 4.18 7.82
C ASN A 186 16.55 5.49 7.18
N SER A 187 17.01 5.84 5.98
CA SER A 187 16.51 7.02 5.28
C SER A 187 15.14 6.76 4.64
N LYS A 188 14.37 7.85 4.53
CA LYS A 188 13.04 7.85 3.91
C LYS A 188 13.17 7.59 2.42
N PHE A 189 12.32 6.72 1.92
CA PHE A 189 12.13 6.41 0.51
C PHE A 189 10.66 6.65 0.18
N ASP A 190 10.38 7.83 -0.38
CA ASP A 190 9.02 8.30 -0.62
C ASP A 190 8.62 8.02 -2.08
N ILE A 191 7.52 7.29 -2.27
CA ILE A 191 6.87 7.08 -3.56
C ILE A 191 5.59 7.93 -3.58
N VAL A 192 5.60 9.00 -4.38
CA VAL A 192 4.44 9.88 -4.55
C VAL A 192 3.50 9.30 -5.59
N PHE A 193 2.23 9.12 -5.22
CA PHE A 193 1.22 8.56 -6.11
C PHE A 193 0.66 9.65 -7.04
N ASN A 194 0.28 9.23 -8.24
CA ASN A 194 -0.29 10.03 -9.31
C ASN A 194 -1.55 9.35 -9.85
N GLY A 195 -2.33 10.08 -10.65
CA GLY A 195 -3.59 9.58 -11.23
C GLY A 195 -4.82 9.99 -10.42
N ASP A 196 -5.87 9.18 -10.45
CA ASP A 196 -7.10 9.43 -9.71
C ASP A 196 -6.98 9.02 -8.23
N LEU A 197 -6.44 9.93 -7.42
CA LEU A 197 -6.26 9.70 -5.98
C LEU A 197 -7.59 9.68 -5.21
N ASN A 198 -8.61 10.40 -5.68
CA ASN A 198 -9.94 10.37 -5.08
C ASN A 198 -10.56 8.99 -5.28
N GLY A 199 -10.55 8.47 -6.52
CA GLY A 199 -11.02 7.11 -6.82
C GLY A 199 -10.27 6.06 -5.99
N LEU A 200 -8.93 6.14 -5.95
CA LEU A 200 -8.10 5.21 -5.18
C LEU A 200 -8.50 5.15 -3.69
N ILE A 201 -8.56 6.30 -3.01
CA ILE A 201 -8.89 6.34 -1.58
C ILE A 201 -10.38 6.05 -1.34
N ASN A 202 -11.28 6.38 -2.28
CA ASN A 202 -12.69 6.03 -2.16
C ASN A 202 -12.86 4.50 -2.16
N ASP A 203 -12.22 3.81 -3.10
CA ASP A 203 -12.27 2.36 -3.20
C ASP A 203 -11.70 1.71 -1.93
N TRP A 204 -10.50 2.11 -1.52
CA TRP A 204 -9.85 1.52 -0.35
C TRP A 204 -10.57 1.80 0.97
N ALA A 205 -11.18 2.99 1.12
CA ALA A 205 -11.90 3.36 2.33
C ALA A 205 -13.29 2.69 2.45
N LEU A 206 -13.80 2.04 1.38
CA LEU A 206 -15.04 1.23 1.45
C LEU A 206 -14.85 -0.06 2.23
N ALA A 207 -13.62 -0.57 2.30
CA ALA A 207 -13.28 -1.77 3.04
C ALA A 207 -12.64 -1.41 4.38
N ALA A 208 -13.01 -2.16 5.41
CA ALA A 208 -12.36 -2.13 6.71
C ALA A 208 -12.05 -3.57 7.13
N PRO A 209 -11.04 -3.79 7.99
CA PRO A 209 -10.88 -5.05 8.67
C PRO A 209 -12.14 -5.39 9.47
N ILE A 210 -12.46 -6.69 9.52
CA ILE A 210 -13.55 -7.21 10.34
C ILE A 210 -13.22 -6.97 11.80
N ALA A 211 -14.13 -6.27 12.47
CA ALA A 211 -13.99 -5.93 13.89
C ALA A 211 -13.75 -7.20 14.72
N GLU A 212 -12.78 -7.11 15.64
CA GLU A 212 -12.40 -8.17 16.60
C GLU A 212 -11.85 -9.47 15.98
N LEU A 213 -12.03 -9.68 14.68
CA LEU A 213 -11.45 -10.80 13.98
C LEU A 213 -9.97 -10.53 13.75
N ARG A 214 -9.16 -11.50 14.19
CA ARG A 214 -7.75 -11.57 13.84
C ARG A 214 -7.54 -12.78 12.97
N ASP A 215 -6.63 -12.65 12.01
CA ASP A 215 -6.17 -13.82 11.31
C ASP A 215 -5.35 -14.68 12.26
N ARG A 216 -4.88 -15.82 11.74
CA ARG A 216 -4.10 -16.76 12.52
C ARG A 216 -2.74 -16.18 12.95
N GLY A 217 -2.23 -15.14 12.31
CA GLY A 217 -1.02 -14.41 12.70
C GLY A 217 -1.25 -13.33 13.76
N GLY A 218 -2.51 -13.04 14.11
CA GLY A 218 -2.88 -11.97 15.03
C GLY A 218 -3.08 -10.61 14.34
N ASN A 219 -3.03 -10.55 13.01
CA ASN A 219 -3.24 -9.35 12.22
C ASN A 219 -4.74 -9.10 11.96
N PRO A 220 -5.16 -7.85 11.65
CA PRO A 220 -6.54 -7.56 11.30
C PRO A 220 -7.02 -8.42 10.12
N SER A 221 -8.16 -9.09 10.26
CA SER A 221 -8.73 -9.90 9.17
C SER A 221 -9.62 -9.07 8.26
N TRP A 222 -9.35 -9.08 6.95
CA TRP A 222 -10.17 -8.36 5.95
C TRP A 222 -11.37 -9.17 5.43
N THR A 223 -11.39 -10.49 5.65
CA THR A 223 -12.47 -11.39 5.19
C THR A 223 -12.82 -12.43 6.25
N ALA A 224 -14.10 -12.79 6.33
CA ALA A 224 -14.64 -13.68 7.36
C ALA A 224 -14.34 -15.12 6.97
N ASP A 225 -13.50 -15.78 7.75
CA ASP A 225 -13.21 -17.20 7.67
C ASP A 225 -12.42 -17.68 6.42
N TRP A 226 -11.51 -18.62 6.69
CA TRP A 226 -10.79 -19.39 5.67
C TRP A 226 -10.95 -20.87 6.05
N ASN A 227 -12.00 -21.48 5.52
CA ASN A 227 -11.94 -22.91 5.27
C ASN A 227 -11.13 -23.08 3.98
N TRP A 228 -10.21 -24.03 3.92
CA TRP A 228 -9.18 -24.14 2.88
C TRP A 228 -9.75 -24.50 1.49
N ALA A 229 -11.06 -24.36 1.30
CA ALA A 229 -11.83 -24.82 0.15
C ALA A 229 -12.28 -23.67 -0.79
N GLN A 230 -12.01 -22.41 -0.47
CA GLN A 230 -12.43 -21.26 -1.27
C GLN A 230 -11.41 -20.10 -1.20
N PRO A 231 -11.22 -19.33 -2.28
CA PRO A 231 -10.55 -18.03 -2.16
C PRO A 231 -11.33 -17.15 -1.17
N ALA A 232 -10.61 -16.36 -0.37
CA ALA A 232 -11.25 -15.30 0.41
C ALA A 232 -11.99 -14.34 -0.55
N ALA A 233 -13.11 -13.76 -0.08
CA ALA A 233 -13.86 -12.80 -0.88
C ALA A 233 -12.94 -11.62 -1.29
N GLU A 234 -13.19 -11.07 -2.48
CA GLU A 234 -12.53 -9.85 -2.91
C GLU A 234 -12.84 -8.71 -1.94
N THR A 235 -11.87 -7.81 -1.77
CA THR A 235 -12.01 -6.61 -0.96
C THR A 235 -11.69 -5.39 -1.80
N ALA A 236 -12.44 -4.30 -1.60
CA ALA A 236 -12.24 -3.03 -2.30
C ALA A 236 -10.88 -2.38 -1.97
N ASN A 237 -10.20 -2.81 -0.91
CA ASN A 237 -8.83 -2.42 -0.63
C ASN A 237 -7.85 -3.46 -1.21
N GLU A 238 -7.50 -3.31 -2.48
CA GLU A 238 -6.68 -4.30 -3.18
C GLU A 238 -5.25 -4.36 -2.64
N GLY A 239 -4.76 -3.26 -2.08
CA GLY A 239 -3.38 -3.09 -1.65
C GLY A 239 -2.46 -2.69 -2.81
N ILE A 240 -1.18 -2.59 -2.48
CA ILE A 240 -0.13 -2.06 -3.35
C ILE A 240 0.89 -3.17 -3.62
N LEU A 241 1.20 -3.38 -4.90
CA LEU A 241 2.35 -4.17 -5.33
C LEU A 241 3.56 -3.26 -5.54
N LEU A 242 4.67 -3.62 -4.91
CA LEU A 242 5.96 -2.96 -5.01
C LEU A 242 6.91 -3.79 -5.85
N LYS A 243 7.47 -3.18 -6.89
CA LYS A 243 8.34 -3.86 -7.85
C LYS A 243 9.61 -3.05 -8.07
N GLY A 244 10.75 -3.74 -8.10
CA GLY A 244 12.00 -3.12 -8.54
C GLY A 244 11.94 -2.79 -10.03
N ILE A 245 12.53 -1.66 -10.41
CA ILE A 245 12.69 -1.30 -11.83
C ILE A 245 13.92 -1.95 -12.47
N ASP A 246 14.79 -2.56 -11.67
CA ASP A 246 15.98 -3.28 -12.09
C ASP A 246 16.23 -4.51 -11.18
N GLY A 247 17.27 -5.28 -11.51
CA GLY A 247 17.67 -6.44 -10.72
C GLY A 247 18.23 -6.11 -9.33
N THR A 248 18.33 -4.83 -8.94
CA THR A 248 18.84 -4.44 -7.62
C THR A 248 17.88 -4.91 -6.53
N VAL A 249 18.42 -5.52 -5.48
CA VAL A 249 17.62 -5.88 -4.29
C VAL A 249 17.55 -4.69 -3.36
N HIS A 250 16.33 -4.23 -3.10
CA HIS A 250 16.02 -3.24 -2.08
C HIS A 250 15.47 -3.96 -0.85
N VAL A 251 15.98 -3.59 0.32
CA VAL A 251 15.47 -4.07 1.61
C VAL A 251 14.93 -2.87 2.35
N PHE A 252 13.67 -2.95 2.77
CA PHE A 252 13.01 -1.95 3.59
C PHE A 252 12.64 -2.54 4.95
N HIS A 253 12.43 -1.67 5.93
CA HIS A 253 11.74 -2.03 7.15
C HIS A 253 10.26 -2.30 6.87
N SER A 254 9.74 -3.33 7.52
CA SER A 254 8.30 -3.72 7.48
C SER A 254 7.49 -3.05 8.60
N SER A 255 6.19 -3.31 8.62
CA SER A 255 5.24 -3.03 9.70
C SER A 255 5.65 -3.66 11.05
N GLU A 256 6.56 -4.64 11.02
CA GLU A 256 7.03 -5.44 12.15
C GLU A 256 8.45 -5.05 12.57
N ALA A 257 8.98 -3.94 12.04
CA ALA A 257 10.25 -3.39 12.51
C ALA A 257 10.20 -3.05 14.00
N GLU A 258 11.29 -3.35 14.71
CA GLU A 258 11.43 -3.14 16.16
C GLU A 258 11.27 -1.67 16.54
N ASN A 259 11.90 -0.77 15.77
CA ASN A 259 11.69 0.66 15.91
C ASN A 259 10.42 1.08 15.14
N PRO A 260 9.35 1.51 15.83
CA PRO A 260 8.12 1.92 15.16
C PRO A 260 8.32 3.06 14.17
N GLU A 261 9.27 3.97 14.41
CA GLU A 261 9.55 5.12 13.53
C GLU A 261 10.06 4.73 12.14
N LEU A 262 10.54 3.50 11.98
CA LEU A 262 11.05 2.97 10.72
C LEU A 262 10.00 2.13 9.96
N ARG A 263 8.78 2.00 10.49
CA ARG A 263 7.71 1.23 9.84
C ARG A 263 7.14 1.99 8.65
N PRO A 264 6.64 1.29 7.60
CA PRO A 264 5.98 1.91 6.47
C PRO A 264 4.88 2.88 6.87
N GLN A 265 4.74 3.95 6.09
CA GLN A 265 3.69 4.94 6.26
C GLN A 265 2.93 5.15 4.95
N LEU A 266 1.60 5.22 5.02
CA LEU A 266 0.80 5.86 4.00
C LEU A 266 0.42 7.26 4.49
N ILE A 267 0.82 8.29 3.76
CA ILE A 267 0.59 9.69 4.11
C ILE A 267 -0.42 10.24 3.12
N VAL A 268 -1.59 10.66 3.62
CA VAL A 268 -2.68 11.19 2.80
C VAL A 268 -2.97 12.62 3.21
N THR A 269 -2.78 13.57 2.29
CA THR A 269 -3.20 14.96 2.48
C THR A 269 -4.49 15.22 1.73
N TYR A 270 -5.50 15.72 2.43
CA TYR A 270 -6.86 15.87 1.91
C TYR A 270 -7.54 17.14 2.41
N GLN A 271 -8.49 17.63 1.63
CA GLN A 271 -9.44 18.65 2.04
C GLN A 271 -10.58 17.98 2.82
N PRO A 272 -10.76 18.31 4.11
CA PRO A 272 -11.80 17.72 4.92
C PRO A 272 -13.18 18.16 4.42
N ARG A 273 -14.16 17.27 4.52
CA ARG A 273 -15.56 17.64 4.39
C ARG A 273 -15.93 18.47 5.62
N THR A 274 -16.34 19.71 5.42
CA THR A 274 -16.89 20.53 6.51
C THR A 274 -18.11 19.82 7.10
N LYS A 275 -18.21 19.78 8.43
CA LYS A 275 -19.45 19.33 9.08
C LYS A 275 -20.53 20.33 8.68
N GLY A 276 -21.44 19.90 7.81
CA GLY A 276 -22.72 20.58 7.61
C GLY A 276 -23.60 20.46 8.84
#